data_AF-A0A183J8C2-F1
#
_entry.id   AF-A0A183J8C2-F1
#
_cell.length_a   1.000
_cell.length_b   1.000
_cell.length_c   1.000
_cell.angle_alpha   90.00
_cell.angle_beta   90.00
_cell.angle_gamma   90.00
#
_symmetry.space_group_name_H-M   'P 1'
#
loop_
_entity.id
_entity.type
_entity.pdbx_description
1 polymer ?
#
loop_
_entity_poly.entity_id
_entity_poly.type
_entity_poly.pdbx_seq_one_letter_code
_entity_poly.pdbx_strand_id
1 'polypeptide(L)'
;MYFQNKAVKRFCEEVKRLCHVEKRRDFVSEAYLLALGKMINMFSVLDELKNMKASIKNDYSTYRRATQFLQVMSDSHTLQESQNLSMFLATQNKIKESLRTQLQQIDNFEELIADVVNISAYCFENRMYVTPSEKHMLLKVGHSI
;
A
#
# COMPACT_ATOMS: atom_id res chain seq x y z
N MET A 1 5.18 6.29 8.33
CA MET A 1 3.81 6.87 8.20
C MET A 1 3.63 7.68 6.92
N TYR A 2 4.46 8.68 6.63
CA TYR A 2 4.28 9.58 5.47
C TYR A 2 4.40 8.90 4.10
N PHE A 3 5.42 8.06 3.90
CA PHE A 3 5.64 7.37 2.63
C PHE A 3 4.40 6.58 2.19
N GLN A 4 3.90 5.69 3.06
CA GLN A 4 2.74 4.86 2.71
C GLN A 4 1.49 5.70 2.42
N ASN A 5 1.25 6.79 3.17
CA ASN A 5 0.13 7.70 2.89
C ASN A 5 0.25 8.33 1.50
N LYS A 6 1.45 8.81 1.15
CA LYS A 6 1.70 9.40 -0.17
C LYS A 6 1.61 8.35 -1.28
N ALA A 7 2.13 7.15 -1.05
CA ALA A 7 2.11 6.06 -2.01
C ALA A 7 0.68 5.56 -2.28
N VAL A 8 -0.14 5.39 -1.24
CA VAL A 8 -1.56 5.02 -1.39
C VAL A 8 -2.31 6.09 -2.19
N LYS A 9 -2.16 7.38 -1.84
CA LYS A 9 -2.78 8.47 -2.59
C LYS A 9 -2.38 8.46 -4.06
N ARG A 10 -1.08 8.37 -4.34
CA ARG A 10 -0.55 8.35 -5.71
C ARG A 10 -1.05 7.14 -6.50
N PHE A 11 -1.14 5.97 -5.87
CA PHE A 11 -1.68 4.77 -6.49
C PHE A 11 -3.16 4.94 -6.83
N CYS A 12 -3.97 5.44 -5.89
CA CYS A 12 -5.39 5.68 -6.11
C CYS A 12 -5.64 6.76 -7.19
N GLU A 13 -4.81 7.79 -7.28
CA GLU A 13 -4.86 8.77 -8.38
C GLU A 13 -4.65 8.11 -9.74
N GLU A 14 -3.67 7.21 -9.87
CA GLU A 14 -3.43 6.47 -11.11
C GLU A 14 -4.57 5.51 -11.43
N VAL A 15 -5.11 4.79 -10.44
CA VAL A 15 -6.30 3.94 -10.63
C VAL A 15 -7.47 4.78 -11.13
N LYS A 16 -7.76 5.91 -10.50
CA LYS A 16 -8.83 6.83 -10.92
C LYS A 16 -8.62 7.34 -12.35
N ARG A 17 -7.38 7.63 -12.74
CA ARG A 17 -7.04 8.08 -14.10
C ARG A 17 -7.29 6.99 -15.14
N LEU A 18 -6.99 5.72 -14.83
CA LEU A 18 -7.12 4.59 -15.76
C LEU A 18 -8.56 4.07 -15.85
N CYS A 19 -9.34 4.21 -14.77
CA CYS A 19 -10.76 3.84 -14.74
C CYS A 19 -11.68 4.88 -15.42
N HIS A 20 -11.16 6.02 -15.86
CA HIS A 20 -11.95 7.02 -16.58
C HIS A 20 -12.48 6.44 -17.89
N VAL A 21 -13.78 6.63 -18.18
CA VAL A 21 -14.51 6.00 -19.29
C VAL A 21 -13.81 6.16 -20.65
N GLU A 22 -13.24 7.32 -20.91
CA GLU A 22 -12.48 7.58 -22.14
C GLU A 22 -11.14 6.84 -22.18
N LYS A 23 -10.41 6.80 -21.07
CA LYS A 23 -9.08 6.18 -20.98
C LYS A 23 -9.12 4.66 -20.86
N ARG A 24 -10.25 4.11 -20.42
CA ARG A 24 -10.44 2.66 -20.34
C ARG A 24 -10.45 1.99 -21.72
N ARG A 25 -10.77 2.76 -22.77
CA ARG A 25 -10.66 2.29 -24.16
C ARG A 25 -9.25 2.42 -24.73
N ASP A 26 -8.37 3.13 -24.03
CA ASP A 26 -6.98 3.29 -24.45
C ASP A 26 -6.14 2.07 -24.05
N PHE A 27 -5.09 1.84 -24.81
CA PHE A 27 -4.13 0.79 -24.53
C PHE A 27 -3.33 1.09 -23.25
N VAL A 28 -3.36 0.15 -22.31
CA VAL A 28 -2.47 0.14 -21.13
C VAL A 28 -1.46 -0.99 -21.29
N SER A 29 -0.17 -0.67 -21.28
CA SER A 29 0.88 -1.67 -21.46
C SER A 29 0.89 -2.69 -20.31
N GLU A 30 1.14 -3.96 -20.64
CA GLU A 30 1.25 -5.06 -19.66
C GLU A 30 2.29 -4.77 -18.57
N ALA A 31 3.44 -4.19 -18.94
CA ALA A 31 4.48 -3.80 -17.99
C ALA A 31 3.97 -2.81 -16.93
N TYR A 32 3.04 -1.93 -17.30
CA TYR A 32 2.42 -0.97 -16.38
C TYR A 32 1.41 -1.65 -15.45
N LEU A 33 0.58 -2.57 -15.97
CA LEU A 33 -0.33 -3.38 -15.14
C LEU A 33 0.45 -4.22 -14.11
N LEU A 34 1.56 -4.84 -14.53
CA LEU A 34 2.45 -5.56 -13.61
C LEU A 34 3.10 -4.63 -12.57
N ALA A 35 3.43 -3.38 -12.93
CA ALA A 35 3.92 -2.40 -11.98
C ALA A 35 2.85 -2.02 -10.94
N LEU A 36 1.58 -1.86 -11.35
CA LEU A 36 0.46 -1.68 -10.42
C LEU A 36 0.30 -2.89 -9.50
N GLY A 37 0.40 -4.12 -10.01
CA GLY A 37 0.40 -5.34 -9.20
C GLY A 37 1.53 -5.37 -8.16
N LYS A 38 2.75 -4.98 -8.56
CA LYS A 38 3.90 -4.86 -7.64
C LYS A 38 3.64 -3.83 -6.53
N MET A 39 2.95 -2.72 -6.82
CA MET A 39 2.57 -1.72 -5.83
C MET A 39 1.57 -2.30 -4.81
N ILE A 40 0.57 -3.07 -5.26
CA ILE A 40 -0.38 -3.75 -4.37
C ILE A 40 0.35 -4.73 -3.43
N ASN A 41 1.22 -5.58 -3.98
CA ASN A 41 2.05 -6.47 -3.16
C ASN A 41 2.96 -5.68 -2.18
N MET A 42 3.48 -4.51 -2.57
CA MET A 42 4.28 -3.67 -1.68
C MET A 42 3.48 -3.14 -0.49
N PHE A 43 2.22 -2.73 -0.68
CA PHE A 43 1.34 -2.36 0.42
C PHE A 43 1.10 -3.51 1.39
N SER A 44 0.81 -4.72 0.87
CA SER A 44 0.65 -5.92 1.70
C SER A 44 1.91 -6.24 2.50
N VAL A 45 3.08 -6.23 1.87
CA VAL A 45 4.36 -6.49 2.55
C VAL A 45 4.63 -5.46 3.64
N LEU A 46 4.41 -4.17 3.38
CA LEU A 46 4.62 -3.11 4.37
C LEU A 46 3.70 -3.26 5.58
N ASP A 47 2.43 -3.61 5.35
CA ASP A 47 1.45 -3.74 6.40
C ASP A 47 1.72 -4.98 7.27
N GLU A 48 2.03 -6.12 6.65
CA GLU A 48 2.40 -7.34 7.39
C GLU A 48 3.69 -7.15 8.21
N LEU A 49 4.73 -6.54 7.62
CA LEU A 49 5.96 -6.24 8.35
C LEU A 49 5.73 -5.28 9.52
N LYS A 50 4.87 -4.27 9.33
CA LYS A 50 4.48 -3.35 10.40
C LYS A 50 3.74 -4.11 11.51
N ASN A 51 2.79 -4.96 11.15
CA ASN A 51 1.94 -5.69 12.10
C ASN A 51 2.75 -6.69 12.96
N MET A 52 3.73 -7.36 12.35
CA MET A 52 4.59 -8.34 13.05
C MET A 52 5.65 -7.69 13.94
N LYS A 53 6.14 -6.48 13.61
CA LYS A 53 7.24 -5.84 14.34
C LYS A 53 6.75 -5.06 15.56
N ALA A 54 6.42 -5.79 16.63
CA ALA A 54 6.09 -5.21 17.93
C ALA A 54 7.20 -4.29 18.48
N SER A 55 8.47 -4.55 18.15
CA SER A 55 9.61 -3.70 18.52
C SER A 55 9.43 -2.24 18.09
N ILE A 56 8.95 -1.99 16.87
CA ILE A 56 8.76 -0.61 16.37
C ILE A 56 7.76 0.17 17.23
N LYS A 57 6.66 -0.48 17.63
CA LYS A 57 5.65 0.11 18.52
C LYS A 57 6.22 0.37 19.91
N ASN A 58 6.99 -0.58 20.45
CA ASN A 58 7.55 -0.50 21.79
C ASN A 58 8.66 0.56 21.90
N ASP A 59 9.55 0.63 20.92
CA ASP A 59 10.63 1.61 20.86
C ASP A 59 10.05 3.02 20.79
N TYR A 60 9.07 3.23 19.91
CA TYR A 60 8.39 4.53 19.80
C TYR A 60 7.64 4.92 21.08
N SER A 61 6.98 3.97 21.74
CA SER A 61 6.32 4.20 23.04
C SER A 61 7.32 4.60 24.11
N THR A 62 8.52 4.02 24.11
CA THR A 62 9.60 4.35 25.05
C THR A 62 10.17 5.74 24.77
N TYR A 63 10.45 6.06 23.50
CA TYR A 63 10.83 7.41 23.07
C TYR A 63 9.80 8.46 23.53
N ARG A 64 8.52 8.23 23.25
CA ARG A 64 7.43 9.16 23.60
C ARG A 64 7.34 9.40 25.11
N ARG A 65 7.50 8.37 25.93
CA ARG A 65 7.51 8.52 27.41
C ARG A 65 8.69 9.36 27.88
N ALA A 66 9.88 9.14 27.31
CA ALA A 66 11.07 9.90 27.66
C ALA A 66 10.95 11.38 27.24
N THR A 67 10.47 11.68 26.03
CA THR A 67 10.34 13.07 25.56
C THR A 67 9.26 13.85 26.29
N GLN A 68 8.18 13.19 26.71
CA GLN A 68 7.15 13.79 27.58
C GLN A 68 7.72 14.16 28.95
N PHE A 69 8.52 13.28 29.55
CA PHE A 69 9.17 13.53 30.84
C PHE A 69 10.15 14.72 30.75
N LEU A 70 10.92 14.80 29.67
CA LEU A 70 11.90 15.86 29.45
C LEU A 70 11.28 17.20 29.01
N GLN A 71 9.95 17.29 28.87
CA GLN A 71 9.22 18.48 28.39
C GLN A 71 9.67 19.01 27.02
N VAL A 72 10.25 18.14 26.17
CA VAL A 72 10.82 18.52 24.86
C VAL A 72 9.73 18.73 23.80
N MET A 73 8.50 18.23 24.03
CA MET A 73 7.39 18.34 23.08
C MET A 73 6.44 19.48 23.47
N SER A 74 6.87 20.72 23.25
CA SER A 74 6.10 21.95 23.59
C SER A 74 5.27 22.50 22.44
N ASP A 75 5.56 22.12 21.18
CA ASP A 75 4.84 22.61 20.01
C ASP A 75 3.63 21.72 19.66
N SER A 76 2.50 22.38 19.37
CA SER A 76 1.21 21.76 19.04
C SER A 76 1.27 20.89 17.79
N HIS A 77 2.03 21.30 16.77
CA HIS A 77 2.22 20.52 15.54
C HIS A 77 2.94 19.20 15.83
N THR A 78 4.03 19.27 16.60
CA THR A 78 4.84 18.11 16.96
C THR A 78 4.06 17.13 17.84
N LEU A 79 3.16 17.63 18.70
CA LEU A 79 2.27 16.79 19.50
C LEU A 79 1.25 16.03 18.63
N GLN A 80 0.64 16.70 17.66
CA GLN A 80 -0.31 16.08 16.73
C GLN A 80 0.37 15.01 15.87
N GLU A 81 1.57 15.29 15.35
CA GLU A 81 2.35 14.30 14.60
C GLU A 81 2.68 13.07 15.45
N SER A 82 3.08 13.29 16.71
CA SER A 82 3.37 12.22 17.65
C SER A 82 2.17 11.31 17.90
N GLN A 83 0.98 11.90 18.02
CA GLN A 83 -0.27 11.18 18.20
C GLN A 83 -0.64 10.38 16.93
N ASN A 84 -0.52 10.98 15.75
CA ASN A 84 -0.78 10.31 14.47
C ASN A 84 0.11 9.08 14.29
N LEU A 85 1.41 9.21 14.60
CA LEU A 85 2.35 8.09 14.52
C LEU A 85 2.02 7.00 15.54
N SER A 86 1.66 7.38 16.77
CA SER A 86 1.24 6.42 17.80
C SER A 86 0.01 5.63 17.37
N MET A 87 -0.98 6.28 16.77
CA MET A 87 -2.19 5.63 16.28
C MET A 87 -1.89 4.72 15.08
N PHE A 88 -1.07 5.20 14.13
CA PHE A 88 -0.60 4.39 13.00
C PHE A 88 0.10 3.10 13.44
N LEU A 89 1.00 3.16 14.42
CA LEU A 89 1.71 1.98 14.91
C LEU A 89 0.80 1.02 15.70
N ALA A 90 -0.21 1.54 16.39
CA ALA A 90 -1.13 0.74 17.20
C ALA A 90 -2.20 0.02 16.37
N THR A 91 -2.67 0.60 15.26
CA THR A 91 -3.73 0.03 14.44
C THR A 91 -3.20 -1.06 13.53
N GLN A 92 -3.70 -2.28 13.66
CA GLN A 92 -3.38 -3.39 12.76
C GLN A 92 -4.01 -3.17 11.39
N ASN A 93 -3.36 -3.65 10.33
CA ASN A 93 -3.85 -3.60 8.95
C ASN A 93 -4.14 -2.18 8.40
N LYS A 94 -3.50 -1.15 8.98
CA LYS A 94 -3.86 0.24 8.70
C LYS A 94 -3.60 0.63 7.24
N ILE A 95 -2.55 0.08 6.61
CA ILE A 95 -2.20 0.41 5.22
C ILE A 95 -3.22 -0.23 4.27
N LYS A 96 -3.53 -1.52 4.45
CA LYS A 96 -4.53 -2.22 3.64
C LYS A 96 -5.92 -1.60 3.77
N GLU A 97 -6.34 -1.25 4.98
CA GLU A 97 -7.63 -0.58 5.20
C GLU A 97 -7.67 0.78 4.51
N SER A 98 -6.61 1.58 4.63
CA SER A 98 -6.53 2.89 3.96
C SER A 98 -6.56 2.81 2.44
N LEU A 99 -5.91 1.79 1.87
CA LEU A 99 -5.96 1.51 0.44
C LEU A 99 -7.37 1.10 0.01
N ARG A 100 -7.99 0.15 0.73
CA ARG A 100 -9.34 -0.33 0.44
C ARG A 100 -10.37 0.80 0.45
N THR A 101 -10.37 1.62 1.50
CA THR A 101 -11.33 2.74 1.60
C THR A 101 -11.17 3.75 0.45
N GLN A 102 -9.95 4.04 0.01
CA GLN A 102 -9.72 4.97 -1.09
C GLN A 102 -10.04 4.37 -2.46
N LEU A 103 -9.79 3.07 -2.66
CA LEU A 103 -10.15 2.38 -3.90
C LEU A 103 -11.66 2.27 -4.07
N GLN A 104 -12.40 1.98 -2.99
CA GLN A 104 -13.86 1.89 -3.00
C GLN A 104 -14.56 3.21 -3.36
N GLN A 105 -13.86 4.35 -3.33
CA GLN A 105 -14.38 5.65 -3.75
C GLN A 105 -14.23 5.89 -5.26
N ILE A 106 -13.54 5.00 -5.98
CA ILE A 106 -13.27 5.15 -7.41
C ILE A 106 -14.23 4.24 -8.18
N ASP A 107 -15.01 4.80 -9.09
CA ASP A 107 -15.88 4.01 -9.96
C ASP A 107 -15.05 3.07 -10.84
N ASN A 108 -15.52 1.84 -11.04
CA ASN A 108 -14.90 0.85 -11.94
C ASN A 108 -13.46 0.43 -11.58
N PHE A 109 -13.02 0.65 -10.34
CA PHE A 109 -11.69 0.21 -9.89
C PHE A 109 -11.51 -1.31 -10.02
N GLU A 110 -12.57 -2.09 -9.78
CA GLU A 110 -12.55 -3.55 -9.80
C GLU A 110 -12.12 -4.11 -11.16
N GLU A 111 -12.48 -3.44 -12.25
CA GLU A 111 -12.15 -3.89 -13.60
C GLU A 111 -10.66 -3.72 -13.90
N LEU A 112 -10.06 -2.59 -13.49
CA LEU A 112 -8.60 -2.41 -13.59
C LEU A 112 -7.86 -3.43 -12.73
N ILE A 113 -8.35 -3.70 -11.53
CA ILE A 113 -7.76 -4.71 -10.65
C ILE A 113 -7.90 -6.11 -11.26
N ALA A 114 -9.02 -6.42 -11.91
CA ALA A 114 -9.19 -7.66 -12.66
C ALA A 114 -8.17 -7.77 -13.81
N ASP A 115 -7.92 -6.69 -14.55
CA ASP A 115 -6.89 -6.67 -15.61
C ASP A 115 -5.49 -6.97 -15.05
N VAL A 116 -5.15 -6.42 -13.87
CA VAL A 116 -3.89 -6.69 -13.17
C VAL A 116 -3.78 -8.16 -12.73
N VAL A 117 -4.87 -8.76 -12.26
CA VAL A 117 -4.90 -10.19 -11.89
C VAL A 117 -4.79 -11.07 -13.12
N ASN A 118 -5.52 -10.75 -14.18
CA ASN A 118 -5.54 -11.50 -15.43
C ASN A 118 -4.16 -11.54 -16.10
N ILE A 119 -3.45 -10.39 -16.18
CA ILE A 119 -2.09 -10.38 -16.72
C ILE A 119 -1.12 -11.16 -15.82
N SER A 120 -1.30 -11.10 -14.50
CA SER A 120 -0.45 -11.84 -13.56
C SER A 120 -0.63 -13.36 -13.72
N ALA A 121 -1.87 -13.81 -13.89
CA ALA A 121 -2.21 -15.20 -14.17
C ALA A 121 -1.67 -15.65 -15.53
N TYR A 122 -1.88 -14.85 -16.58
CA TYR A 122 -1.38 -15.11 -17.93
C TYR A 122 0.15 -15.25 -17.96
N CYS A 123 0.88 -14.33 -17.30
CA CYS A 123 2.33 -14.42 -17.21
C CYS A 123 2.79 -15.66 -16.43
N PHE A 124 2.03 -16.08 -15.41
CA PHE A 124 2.36 -17.27 -14.63
C PHE A 124 2.16 -18.56 -15.43
N GLU A 125 1.03 -18.70 -16.12
CA GLU A 125 0.67 -19.87 -16.93
C GLU A 125 1.64 -20.06 -18.11
N ASN A 126 1.97 -18.97 -18.81
CA ASN A 126 2.87 -18.99 -19.96
C ASN A 126 4.36 -18.97 -19.59
N ARG A 127 4.69 -19.06 -18.29
CA ARG A 127 6.07 -19.01 -17.77
C ARG A 127 6.85 -17.76 -18.19
N MET A 128 6.16 -16.63 -18.26
CA MET A 128 6.72 -15.30 -18.55
C MET A 128 7.41 -14.72 -17.30
N TYR A 129 8.40 -15.43 -16.78
CA TYR A 129 9.24 -15.02 -15.66
C TYR A 129 10.59 -15.71 -15.74
N VAL A 130 11.64 -15.07 -15.20
CA VAL A 130 13.00 -15.64 -15.21
C VAL A 130 13.41 -16.04 -13.81
N THR A 131 13.16 -15.17 -12.83
CA THR A 131 13.60 -15.38 -11.44
C THR A 131 12.49 -16.00 -10.57
N PRO A 132 12.85 -16.77 -9.52
CA PRO A 132 11.88 -17.24 -8.54
C PRO A 132 11.11 -16.10 -7.86
N SER A 133 11.76 -14.96 -7.63
CA SER A 133 11.13 -13.76 -7.07
C SER A 133 10.00 -13.22 -7.94
N GLU A 134 10.17 -13.20 -9.27
CA GLU A 134 9.13 -12.77 -10.20
C GLU A 134 7.97 -13.76 -10.22
N LYS A 135 8.27 -15.06 -10.28
CA LYS A 135 7.25 -16.12 -10.18
C LYS A 135 6.39 -15.97 -8.92
N HIS A 136 7.01 -15.78 -7.77
CA HIS A 136 6.29 -15.60 -6.51
C HIS A 136 5.54 -14.27 -6.44
N MET A 137 6.05 -13.22 -7.11
CA MET A 137 5.36 -11.93 -7.19
C MET A 137 4.01 -12.08 -7.90
N LEU A 138 3.97 -12.74 -9.06
CA LEU A 138 2.73 -12.97 -9.83
C LEU A 138 1.64 -13.65 -8.99
N LEU A 139 2.02 -14.65 -8.19
CA LEU A 139 1.09 -15.33 -7.27
C LEU A 139 0.64 -14.42 -6.11
N LYS A 140 1.55 -13.62 -5.55
CA LYS A 140 1.22 -12.73 -4.42
C LYS A 140 0.30 -11.59 -4.82
N VAL A 141 0.31 -11.13 -6.07
CA VAL A 141 -0.61 -10.09 -6.55
C VAL A 141 -2.06 -10.55 -6.35
N GLY A 142 -2.39 -11.79 -6.73
CA GLY A 142 -3.74 -12.35 -6.55
C GLY A 142 -4.17 -12.52 -5.08
N HIS A 143 -3.23 -12.70 -4.14
CA HIS A 143 -3.53 -12.79 -2.71
C HIS A 143 -3.55 -11.43 -1.99
N SER A 144 -2.94 -10.40 -2.59
CA SER A 144 -2.73 -9.09 -1.96
C SER A 144 -3.86 -8.09 -2.21
N ILE A 145 -4.79 -8.43 -3.09
CA ILE A 145 -5.99 -7.66 -3.46
C ILE A 145 -7.16 -8.10 -2.58
#